data_AF-A0A7V1HBE6-F1
#
_entry.id   AF-A0A7V1HBE6-F1
#
_cell.length_a   1.000
_cell.length_b   1.000
_cell.length_c   1.000
_cell.angle_alpha   90.00
_cell.angle_beta   90.00
_cell.angle_gamma   90.00
#
_symmetry.space_group_name_H-M   'P 1'
#
loop_
_entity.id
_entity.type
_entity.pdbx_description
1 polymer ?
#
loop_
_entity_poly.entity_id
_entity_poly.type
_entity_poly.pdbx_seq_one_letter_code
_entity_poly.pdbx_strand_id
1 'polypeptide(L)'
;GFKITYSIEYDHPAIQRQELSLSLNLENFIKEVAPARTFGFLKDVPALRAQGLAAGGSLENAVVLDEKSVISGPLRYPDEFVRHKILDLIGDLSLMGFPLTGHFKAHKAGHSLHLKAIHFLLDNPEFWTYI
;
A
#
# COMPACT_ATOMS: atom_id res chain seq x y z
N GLY A 1 8.79 -14.59 12.40
CA GLY A 1 7.62 -13.70 12.32
C GLY A 1 7.68 -12.85 11.07
N PHE A 2 6.56 -12.28 10.63
CA PHE A 2 6.48 -11.44 9.44
C PHE A 2 6.39 -9.96 9.85
N LYS A 3 7.28 -9.11 9.33
CA LYS A 3 7.34 -7.69 9.66
C LYS A 3 7.42 -6.86 8.38
N ILE A 4 6.72 -5.73 8.34
CA ILE A 4 6.81 -4.75 7.26
C ILE A 4 7.16 -3.38 7.84
N THR A 5 8.11 -2.69 7.22
CA THR A 5 8.29 -1.24 7.38
C THR A 5 8.07 -0.59 6.03
N TYR A 6 7.14 0.36 5.97
CA TYR A 6 6.81 1.07 4.75
C TYR A 6 6.92 2.57 4.99
N SER A 7 7.57 3.27 4.06
CA SER A 7 7.60 4.73 4.05
C SER A 7 7.10 5.28 2.73
N ILE A 8 6.32 6.33 2.83
CA ILE A 8 5.81 7.12 1.72
C ILE A 8 6.21 8.57 1.89
N GLU A 9 6.31 9.27 0.78
CA GLU A 9 6.62 10.69 0.75
C GLU A 9 5.89 11.30 -0.44
N TYR A 10 4.88 12.11 -0.14
CA TYR A 10 4.12 12.85 -1.12
C TYR A 10 4.25 14.34 -0.83
N ASP A 11 4.49 15.12 -1.87
CA ASP A 11 4.41 16.58 -1.80
C ASP A 11 2.94 17.02 -1.81
N HIS A 12 2.26 16.71 -0.70
CA HIS A 12 0.86 17.03 -0.49
C HIS A 12 0.61 17.28 1.01
N PRO A 13 -0.03 18.39 1.40
CA PRO A 13 -0.16 18.80 2.81
C PRO A 13 -0.86 17.77 3.69
N ALA A 14 -1.80 16.99 3.15
CA ALA A 14 -2.52 15.97 3.90
C ALA A 14 -1.79 14.62 4.05
N ILE A 15 -0.70 14.38 3.30
CA ILE A 15 0.02 13.10 3.33
C ILE A 15 1.42 13.28 3.92
N GLN A 16 2.22 14.16 3.31
CA GLN A 16 3.63 14.40 3.68
C GLN A 16 4.45 13.10 3.74
N ARG A 17 5.53 13.09 4.52
CA ARG A 17 6.29 11.88 4.82
C ARG A 17 5.57 11.09 5.90
N GLN A 18 5.37 9.80 5.66
CA GLN A 18 4.85 8.86 6.65
C GLN A 18 5.71 7.60 6.68
N GLU A 19 5.87 7.01 7.85
CA GLU A 19 6.55 5.73 8.02
C GLU A 19 5.80 4.90 9.07
N LEU A 20 5.57 3.63 8.76
CA LEU A 20 4.92 2.70 9.67
C LEU A 20 5.64 1.35 9.64
N SER A 21 5.85 0.78 10.83
CA SER A 21 6.50 -0.52 11.01
C SER A 21 5.63 -1.44 11.85
N LEU A 22 5.17 -2.56 11.27
CA LEU A 22 4.25 -3.52 11.91
C LEU A 22 4.83 -4.94 11.86
N SER A 23 4.83 -5.61 13.01
CA SER A 23 4.98 -7.07 13.08
C SER A 23 3.59 -7.68 12.91
N LEU A 24 3.33 -8.34 11.78
CA LEU A 24 2.00 -8.75 11.36
C LEU A 24 1.60 -10.11 11.92
N ASN A 25 0.34 -10.20 12.32
CA ASN A 25 -0.40 -11.42 12.59
C ASN A 25 -1.84 -11.25 12.06
N LEU A 26 -2.66 -12.29 12.15
CA LEU A 26 -4.02 -12.23 11.63
C LEU A 26 -4.87 -11.14 12.31
N GLU A 27 -4.74 -10.99 13.63
CA GLU A 27 -5.54 -10.06 14.41
C GLU A 27 -5.25 -8.61 14.05
N ASN A 28 -3.97 -8.22 14.02
CA ASN A 28 -3.61 -6.85 13.69
C ASN A 28 -3.76 -6.55 12.19
N PHE A 29 -3.61 -7.54 11.31
CA PHE A 29 -3.94 -7.36 9.89
C PHE A 29 -5.41 -6.93 9.74
N ILE A 30 -6.34 -7.64 10.38
CA ILE A 30 -7.78 -7.34 10.32
C ILE A 30 -8.09 -5.96 10.91
N LYS A 31 -7.49 -5.62 12.05
CA LYS A 31 -7.84 -4.39 12.79
C LYS A 31 -7.11 -3.13 12.28
N GLU A 32 -5.89 -3.28 11.78
CA GLU A 32 -4.97 -2.17 11.57
C GLU A 32 -4.57 -1.94 10.10
N VAL A 33 -4.77 -2.92 9.22
CA VAL A 33 -4.29 -2.85 7.82
C VAL A 33 -5.41 -3.04 6.83
N ALA A 34 -6.19 -4.11 6.95
CA ALA A 34 -7.25 -4.47 6.01
C ALA A 34 -8.28 -3.34 5.77
N PRO A 35 -8.66 -2.50 6.75
CA PRO A 35 -9.62 -1.43 6.51
C PRO A 35 -9.03 -0.19 5.80
N ALA A 36 -7.73 -0.12 5.53
CA ALA A 36 -7.13 1.06 4.89
C ALA A 36 -7.52 1.16 3.41
N ARG A 37 -8.26 2.21 3.05
CA ARG A 37 -8.77 2.41 1.69
C ARG A 37 -7.67 2.85 0.72
N THR A 38 -7.90 2.55 -0.56
CA THR A 38 -7.11 3.13 -1.64
C THR A 38 -7.31 4.63 -1.73
N PHE A 39 -6.38 5.33 -2.38
CA PHE A 39 -6.43 6.79 -2.48
C PHE A 39 -5.96 7.31 -3.84
N GLY A 40 -6.46 8.49 -4.21
CA GLY A 40 -6.08 9.16 -5.46
C GLY A 40 -6.36 10.66 -5.42
N PHE A 41 -5.78 11.39 -6.37
CA PHE A 41 -5.95 12.84 -6.46
C PHE A 41 -7.06 13.21 -7.45
N LEU A 42 -7.92 14.15 -7.05
CA LEU A 42 -9.05 14.64 -7.84
C LEU A 42 -8.60 15.17 -9.21
N LYS A 43 -7.45 15.84 -9.26
CA LYS A 43 -6.86 16.38 -10.50
C LYS A 43 -6.54 15.30 -11.54
N ASP A 44 -6.28 14.06 -11.10
CA ASP A 44 -5.90 12.95 -11.99
C ASP A 44 -7.13 12.19 -12.51
N VAL A 45 -8.29 12.34 -11.86
CA VAL A 45 -9.53 11.60 -12.20
C VAL A 45 -9.97 11.79 -13.66
N PRO A 46 -10.01 13.01 -14.23
CA PRO A 46 -10.40 13.19 -15.63
C PRO A 46 -9.48 12.46 -16.61
N ALA A 47 -8.16 12.53 -16.39
CA ALA A 47 -7.17 11.87 -17.23
C ALA A 47 -7.27 10.34 -17.13
N LEU A 48 -7.41 9.81 -15.92
CA LEU A 48 -7.61 8.38 -15.69
C LEU A 48 -8.88 7.87 -16.39
N ARG A 49 -10.00 8.59 -16.25
CA ARG A 49 -11.27 8.23 -16.90
C ARG A 49 -11.18 8.27 -18.42
N ALA A 50 -10.47 9.25 -18.98
CA ALA A 50 -10.23 9.33 -20.43
C ALA A 50 -9.44 8.11 -20.96
N GLN A 51 -8.64 7.47 -20.11
CA GLN A 51 -7.91 6.23 -20.41
C GLN A 51 -8.70 4.96 -20.08
N GLY A 52 -9.96 5.07 -19.64
CA GLY A 52 -10.77 3.93 -19.18
C GLY A 52 -10.37 3.40 -17.79
N LEU A 53 -9.52 4.11 -17.06
CA LEU A 53 -9.10 3.78 -15.70
C LEU A 53 -10.01 4.45 -14.66
N ALA A 54 -10.02 3.92 -13.44
CA ALA A 54 -10.81 4.45 -12.31
C ALA A 54 -12.31 4.68 -12.61
N ALA A 55 -12.87 3.91 -13.57
CA ALA A 55 -14.26 4.07 -14.01
C ALA A 55 -15.29 3.84 -12.89
N GLY A 56 -14.97 2.98 -11.93
CA GLY A 56 -15.79 2.73 -10.73
C GLY A 56 -15.41 3.56 -9.50
N GLY A 57 -14.43 4.47 -9.62
CA GLY A 57 -13.95 5.26 -8.48
C GLY A 57 -14.99 6.29 -8.02
N SER A 58 -15.27 6.31 -6.71
CA SER A 58 -16.17 7.24 -6.04
C SER A 58 -15.62 7.65 -4.67
N LEU A 59 -16.23 8.66 -4.05
CA LEU A 59 -15.88 9.07 -2.67
C LEU A 59 -16.22 7.99 -1.63
N GLU A 60 -17.05 7.01 -1.97
CA GLU A 60 -17.46 5.92 -1.07
C GLU A 60 -16.42 4.80 -1.00
N ASN A 61 -15.63 4.60 -2.06
CA ASN A 61 -14.69 3.48 -2.18
C ASN A 61 -13.21 3.88 -2.22
N ALA A 62 -12.89 5.18 -2.32
CA ALA A 62 -11.54 5.69 -2.30
C ALA A 62 -11.41 6.95 -1.44
N VAL A 63 -10.24 7.11 -0.83
CA VAL A 63 -9.83 8.38 -0.25
C VAL A 63 -9.43 9.33 -1.38
N VAL A 64 -10.18 10.39 -1.59
CA VAL A 64 -9.91 11.36 -2.66
C VAL A 64 -9.34 12.63 -2.06
N LEU A 65 -8.22 13.09 -2.62
CA LEU A 65 -7.55 14.33 -2.24
C LEU A 65 -7.74 15.40 -3.30
N ASP A 66 -8.03 16.63 -2.89
CA ASP A 66 -7.84 17.80 -3.76
C ASP A 66 -6.39 18.29 -3.69
N GLU A 67 -6.12 19.58 -3.91
CA GLU A 67 -4.76 20.13 -3.81
C GLU A 67 -4.28 20.35 -2.36
N LYS A 68 -5.20 20.34 -1.39
CA LYS A 68 -4.95 20.80 -0.02
C LYS A 68 -5.41 19.82 1.06
N SER A 69 -6.38 18.97 0.77
CA SER A 69 -7.15 18.25 1.79
C SER A 69 -7.78 16.96 1.26
N VAL A 70 -8.32 16.17 2.19
CA VAL A 70 -9.13 14.99 1.90
C VAL A 70 -10.59 15.41 1.75
N ILE A 71 -11.24 15.03 0.65
CA ILE A 71 -12.63 15.42 0.32
C ILE A 71 -13.63 14.27 0.41
N SER A 72 -13.15 13.03 0.58
CA SER A 72 -13.96 11.80 0.70
C SER A 72 -14.38 11.48 2.15
N GLY A 73 -14.51 12.50 3.00
CA GLY A 73 -14.77 12.32 4.43
C GLY A 73 -13.54 11.94 5.26
N PRO A 74 -13.73 11.62 6.55
CA PRO A 74 -12.62 11.38 7.47
C PRO A 74 -11.81 10.13 7.08
N LEU A 75 -10.53 10.16 7.44
CA LEU A 75 -9.70 8.97 7.38
C LEU A 75 -10.13 7.97 8.47
N ARG A 76 -10.00 6.68 8.17
CA ARG A 76 -10.19 5.58 9.14
C ARG A 76 -9.04 5.53 10.14
N TYR A 77 -7.86 5.96 9.71
CA TYR A 77 -6.65 6.07 10.52
C TYR A 77 -5.91 7.37 10.17
N PRO A 78 -5.23 8.02 11.12
CA PRO A 78 -4.40 9.19 10.83
C PRO A 78 -3.33 8.94 9.76
N ASP A 79 -2.89 7.69 9.65
CA ASP A 79 -1.85 7.16 8.76
C ASP A 79 -2.43 6.18 7.72
N GLU A 80 -3.70 6.36 7.30
CA GLU A 80 -4.40 5.46 6.37
C GLU A 80 -3.64 5.25 5.04
N PHE A 81 -2.93 6.28 4.55
CA PHE A 81 -2.17 6.20 3.28
C PHE A 81 -1.02 5.19 3.32
N VAL A 82 -0.18 5.23 4.36
CA VAL A 82 0.93 4.27 4.51
C VAL A 82 0.42 2.87 4.86
N ARG A 83 -0.69 2.76 5.62
CA ARG A 83 -1.37 1.48 5.88
C ARG A 83 -1.88 0.84 4.60
N HIS A 84 -2.47 1.62 3.70
CA HIS A 84 -2.89 1.10 2.40
C HIS A 84 -1.70 0.61 1.57
N LYS A 85 -0.54 1.27 1.65
CA LYS A 85 0.67 0.77 0.97
C LYS A 85 1.26 -0.50 1.59
N ILE A 86 1.10 -0.70 2.89
CA ILE A 86 1.36 -1.99 3.52
C ILE A 86 0.37 -3.04 3.01
N LEU A 87 -0.93 -2.71 2.92
CA LEU A 87 -1.96 -3.61 2.37
C LEU A 87 -1.63 -4.03 0.92
N ASP A 88 -1.25 -3.08 0.05
CA ASP A 88 -0.80 -3.32 -1.31
C ASP A 88 0.39 -4.31 -1.33
N LEU A 89 1.41 -4.06 -0.50
CA LEU A 89 2.60 -4.93 -0.44
C LEU A 89 2.26 -6.34 0.05
N ILE A 90 1.38 -6.49 1.03
CA ILE A 90 0.92 -7.81 1.50
C ILE A 90 0.23 -8.56 0.35
N GLY A 91 -0.65 -7.87 -0.39
CA GLY A 91 -1.33 -8.41 -1.55
C GLY A 91 -0.34 -8.86 -2.64
N ASP A 92 0.60 -8.00 -3.01
CA ASP A 92 1.60 -8.33 -4.03
C ASP A 92 2.50 -9.49 -3.61
N LEU A 93 3.00 -9.50 -2.36
CA LEU A 93 3.83 -10.58 -1.83
C LEU A 93 3.11 -11.93 -1.80
N SER A 94 1.78 -11.92 -1.68
CA SER A 94 0.98 -13.16 -1.73
C SER A 94 1.07 -13.89 -3.08
N LEU A 95 1.47 -13.19 -4.15
CA LEU A 95 1.69 -13.77 -5.48
C LEU A 95 2.84 -14.78 -5.53
N MET A 96 3.73 -14.80 -4.52
CA MET A 96 4.74 -15.87 -4.40
C MET A 96 4.12 -17.24 -4.09
N GLY A 97 2.88 -17.30 -3.59
CA GLY A 97 2.16 -18.54 -3.36
C GLY A 97 2.45 -19.23 -2.02
N PHE A 98 3.25 -18.62 -1.14
CA PHE A 98 3.52 -19.14 0.21
C PHE A 98 3.62 -18.01 1.24
N PRO A 99 3.26 -18.27 2.52
CA PRO A 99 3.47 -17.33 3.61
C PRO A 99 4.95 -17.02 3.81
N LEU A 100 5.25 -15.76 4.13
CA LEU A 100 6.63 -15.31 4.33
C LEU A 100 6.96 -15.13 5.80
N THR A 101 8.21 -15.43 6.13
CA THR A 101 8.85 -15.03 7.38
C THR A 101 10.03 -14.14 7.06
N GLY A 102 10.13 -12.98 7.73
CA GLY A 102 11.18 -12.00 7.46
C GLY A 102 10.73 -10.57 7.72
N HIS A 103 11.60 -9.61 7.39
CA HIS A 103 11.32 -8.18 7.49
C HIS A 103 11.47 -7.51 6.13
N PHE A 104 10.35 -7.06 5.55
CA PHE A 104 10.33 -6.28 4.31
C PHE A 104 10.38 -4.79 4.63
N LYS A 105 11.31 -4.08 4.00
CA LYS A 105 11.43 -2.61 4.08
C LYS A 105 11.18 -2.01 2.71
N ALA A 106 10.18 -1.14 2.61
CA ALA A 106 9.79 -0.51 1.37
C ALA A 106 9.82 1.02 1.51
N HIS A 107 10.48 1.68 0.56
CA HIS A 107 10.64 3.13 0.54
C HIS A 107 10.13 3.67 -0.79
N LYS A 108 9.02 4.42 -0.74
CA LYS A 108 8.35 4.98 -1.94
C LYS A 108 8.12 3.92 -3.04
N ALA A 109 7.82 2.69 -2.60
CA ALA A 109 7.60 1.58 -3.50
C ALA A 109 6.16 1.59 -4.06
N GLY A 110 5.95 0.78 -5.08
CA GLY A 110 4.63 0.50 -5.66
C GLY A 110 4.67 -0.86 -6.35
N HIS A 111 3.56 -1.28 -6.95
CA HIS A 111 3.40 -2.63 -7.50
C HIS A 111 4.54 -3.07 -8.43
N SER A 112 5.04 -2.18 -9.30
CA SER A 112 6.17 -2.50 -10.19
C SER A 112 7.46 -2.85 -9.44
N LEU A 113 7.74 -2.19 -8.30
CA LEU A 113 8.92 -2.51 -7.49
C LEU A 113 8.68 -3.74 -6.62
N HIS A 114 7.47 -3.93 -6.11
CA HIS A 114 7.09 -5.14 -5.38
C HIS A 114 7.28 -6.39 -6.26
N LEU A 115 6.80 -6.34 -7.51
CA LEU A 115 6.95 -7.42 -8.47
C LEU A 115 8.43 -7.71 -8.82
N LYS A 116 9.25 -6.67 -8.98
CA LYS A 116 10.71 -6.84 -9.17
C LYS A 116 11.36 -7.54 -7.97
N ALA A 117 10.97 -7.19 -6.76
CA ALA A 117 11.48 -7.84 -5.55
C ALA A 117 11.04 -9.32 -5.47
N ILE A 118 9.79 -9.61 -5.85
CA ILE A 118 9.28 -10.99 -5.93
C ILE A 118 10.08 -11.81 -6.94
N HIS A 119 10.27 -11.31 -8.17
CA HIS A 119 11.10 -11.99 -9.17
C HIS A 119 12.52 -12.20 -8.67
N PHE A 120 13.13 -11.19 -8.05
CA PHE A 120 14.46 -11.34 -7.46
C PHE A 120 14.52 -12.49 -6.45
N LEU A 121 13.55 -12.62 -5.54
CA LEU A 121 13.54 -13.71 -4.56
C LEU A 121 13.34 -15.08 -5.23
N LEU A 122 12.45 -15.17 -6.23
CA LEU A 122 12.20 -16.42 -6.96
C LEU A 122 13.40 -16.87 -7.80
N ASP A 123 14.09 -15.92 -8.41
CA ASP A 123 15.25 -16.19 -9.28
C ASP A 123 16.54 -16.47 -8.49
N ASN A 124 16.55 -16.18 -7.18
CA ASN A 124 17.73 -16.31 -6.31
C ASN A 124 17.39 -17.11 -5.02
N PRO A 125 17.15 -18.43 -5.15
CA PRO A 125 16.73 -19.29 -4.04
C PRO A 125 17.77 -19.44 -2.92
N GLU A 126 19.03 -19.06 -3.14
CA GLU A 126 20.08 -19.07 -2.13
C GLU A 126 19.86 -18.06 -0.99
N PHE A 127 18.99 -17.06 -1.18
CA PHE A 127 18.70 -16.04 -0.17
C PHE A 127 17.54 -16.41 0.77
N TRP A 128 16.90 -17.56 0.59
CA TRP A 128 15.80 -18.01 1.43
C TRP A 128 15.75 -19.54 1.54
N THR A 129 14.93 -20.02 2.46
CA THR A 129 14.68 -21.46 2.64
C THR A 129 13.23 -21.68 3.01
N TYR A 130 12.70 -22.86 2.67
CA TYR A 130 11.50 -23.36 3.31
C TYR A 130 11.80 -23.69 4.78
N ILE A 131 10.83 -23.44 5.63
CA ILE A 131 10.85 -23.71 7.07
C ILE A 131 9.67 -24.59 7.45
#